data_AF-Q6KZQ4-F1
#
_entry.id   AF-Q6KZQ4-F1
#
_cell.length_a   1.000
_cell.length_b   1.000
_cell.length_c   1.000
_cell.angle_alpha   90.00
_cell.angle_beta   90.00
_cell.angle_gamma   90.00
#
_symmetry.space_group_name_H-M   'P 1'
#
loop_
_entity.id
_entity.type
_entity.pdbx_description
1 polymer ?
#
loop_
_entity_poly.entity_id
_entity_poly.type
_entity_poly.pdbx_seq_one_letter_code
_entity_poly.pdbx_strand_id
1 'polypeptide(L)'
;MKIEKGQKYDFEIYKDDLSGANKSIIATWFNNGTPVSVELAMNKSLLEELLRFFNRTSKKSALVSIERTSKSKYIISPTIVVVNKPRQTP
;
A
#
# COMPACT_ATOMS: atom_id res chain seq x y z
N MET A 1 8.54 12.60 -0.17
CA MET A 1 7.36 12.99 -0.98
C MET A 1 6.30 13.58 -0.06
N LYS A 2 5.59 14.64 -0.49
CA LYS A 2 4.51 15.24 0.30
C LYS A 2 3.19 15.10 -0.47
N ILE A 3 2.21 14.45 0.14
CA ILE A 3 0.85 14.36 -0.39
C ILE A 3 0.15 15.68 -0.06
N GLU A 4 -0.31 16.41 -1.07
CA GLU A 4 -1.08 17.64 -0.87
C GLU A 4 -2.55 17.33 -0.60
N LYS A 5 -3.27 18.30 -0.02
CA LYS A 5 -4.69 18.12 0.32
C LYS A 5 -5.50 17.80 -0.96
N GLY A 6 -6.30 16.75 -0.91
CA GLY A 6 -7.11 16.28 -2.05
C GLY A 6 -6.32 15.41 -3.04
N GLN A 7 -5.04 15.15 -2.79
CA GLN A 7 -4.28 14.15 -3.55
C GLN A 7 -4.47 12.76 -2.93
N LYS A 8 -4.71 11.80 -3.82
CA LYS A 8 -4.78 10.37 -3.53
C LYS A 8 -3.66 9.69 -4.30
N TYR A 9 -2.90 8.86 -3.61
CA TYR A 9 -1.83 8.05 -4.20
C TYR A 9 -2.10 6.59 -3.91
N ASP A 10 -1.89 5.76 -4.92
CA ASP A 10 -2.02 4.32 -4.81
C ASP A 10 -0.63 3.71 -4.73
N PHE A 11 -0.45 2.85 -3.72
CA PHE A 11 0.81 2.19 -3.43
C PHE A 11 0.61 0.68 -3.46
N GLU A 12 1.51 -0.03 -4.13
CA GLU A 12 1.61 -1.47 -4.01
C GLU A 12 2.56 -1.82 -2.86
N ILE A 13 2.09 -2.65 -1.94
CA ILE A 13 2.83 -3.10 -0.76
C ILE A 13 2.98 -4.61 -0.85
N TYR A 14 4.19 -5.13 -0.72
CA TYR A 14 4.44 -6.56 -0.67
C TYR A 14 4.39 -7.09 0.76
N LYS A 15 3.94 -8.34 0.90
CA LYS A 15 3.88 -9.03 2.19
C LYS A 15 5.25 -9.10 2.87
N ASP A 16 6.30 -9.28 2.08
CA ASP A 16 7.68 -9.41 2.59
C ASP A 16 8.20 -8.09 3.17
N ASP A 17 7.69 -6.94 2.69
CA ASP A 17 8.02 -5.61 3.23
C ASP A 17 7.33 -5.30 4.57
N LEU A 18 6.42 -6.17 5.03
CA LEU A 18 5.72 -6.05 6.31
C LEU A 18 6.42 -6.80 7.45
N SER A 19 7.47 -7.57 7.19
CA SER A 19 8.06 -8.50 8.17
C SER A 19 9.05 -7.86 9.15
N GLY A 20 8.90 -6.58 9.48
CA GLY A 20 9.82 -5.84 10.34
C GLY A 20 9.17 -5.23 11.58
N ALA A 21 9.93 -5.11 12.67
CA ALA A 21 9.55 -4.33 13.87
C ALA A 21 9.52 -2.80 13.63
N ASN A 22 9.66 -2.37 12.38
CA ASN A 22 9.81 -0.98 12.00
C ASN A 22 8.45 -0.33 11.77
N LYS A 23 8.36 0.95 12.14
CA LYS A 23 7.19 1.80 11.91
C LYS A 23 7.09 2.27 10.45
N SER A 24 7.84 1.67 9.53
CA SER A 24 7.88 2.04 8.13
C SER A 24 7.94 0.81 7.24
N ILE A 25 7.38 0.95 6.04
CA ILE A 25 7.36 -0.10 5.03
C ILE A 25 7.90 0.46 3.71
N ILE A 26 8.42 -0.41 2.86
CA ILE A 26 8.66 -0.07 1.46
C ILE A 26 7.38 -0.30 0.68
N ALA A 27 7.02 0.69 -0.15
CA ALA A 27 5.88 0.59 -1.03
C ALA A 27 6.26 1.11 -2.42
N THR A 28 5.61 0.57 -3.44
CA THR A 28 5.83 0.99 -4.84
C THR A 28 4.71 1.91 -5.25
N TRP A 29 5.05 3.16 -5.57
CA TRP A 29 4.16 4.11 -6.20
C TRP A 29 4.38 4.11 -7.71
N PHE A 30 3.33 3.98 -8.50
CA PHE A 30 3.41 4.08 -9.95
C PHE A 30 3.14 5.52 -10.40
N ASN A 31 4.20 6.23 -10.81
CA ASN A 31 4.10 7.57 -11.37
C ASN A 31 4.23 7.49 -12.89
N ASN A 32 3.15 7.77 -13.63
CA ASN A 32 3.11 7.68 -15.10
C ASN A 32 3.66 6.34 -15.64
N GLY A 33 3.29 5.23 -14.99
CA GLY A 33 3.76 3.88 -15.34
C GLY A 33 5.17 3.53 -14.88
N THR A 34 5.92 4.49 -14.31
CA THR A 34 7.24 4.25 -13.73
C THR A 34 7.09 3.85 -12.25
N PRO A 35 7.61 2.69 -11.83
CA PRO A 35 7.61 2.29 -10.43
C PRO A 35 8.63 3.12 -9.64
N VAL A 36 8.19 3.70 -8.53
CA VAL A 36 9.01 4.47 -7.60
C VAL A 36 8.89 3.85 -6.23
N SER A 37 9.98 3.29 -5.71
CA SER A 37 10.04 2.78 -4.34
C SER A 37 10.07 3.94 -3.35
N VAL A 38 9.15 3.92 -2.40
CA VAL A 38 9.06 4.91 -1.33
C VAL A 38 8.99 4.23 0.02
N GLU A 39 9.57 4.85 1.03
CA GLU A 39 9.39 4.45 2.41
C GLU A 39 8.20 5.20 3.01
N LEU A 40 7.23 4.45 3.54
CA LEU A 40 6.03 5.00 4.16
C LEU A 40 6.07 4.74 5.66
N ALA A 41 6.05 5.81 6.45
CA ALA A 41 5.80 5.71 7.89
C ALA A 41 4.34 5.26 8.12
N MET A 42 4.17 4.17 8.85
CA MET A 42 2.90 3.57 9.16
C MET A 42 2.59 3.62 10.66
N ASN A 43 1.31 3.78 10.96
CA ASN A 43 0.81 3.58 12.32
C ASN A 43 0.51 2.09 12.57
N LYS A 44 0.38 1.73 13.85
CA LYS A 44 0.12 0.34 14.28
C LYS A 44 -1.19 -0.21 13.70
N SER A 45 -2.23 0.61 13.57
CA SER A 45 -3.54 0.19 13.06
C SER A 45 -3.47 -0.29 11.60
N LEU A 46 -2.79 0.47 10.73
CA LEU A 46 -2.64 0.09 9.33
C LEU A 46 -1.79 -1.18 9.19
N LEU A 47 -0.73 -1.30 9.98
CA LEU A 47 0.12 -2.50 9.99
C LEU A 47 -0.70 -3.74 10.36
N GLU A 48 -1.50 -3.67 11.41
CA GLU A 48 -2.36 -4.77 11.82
C GLU A 48 -3.40 -5.15 10.75
N GLU A 49 -3.98 -4.15 10.07
CA GLU A 49 -4.95 -4.40 9.00
C GLU A 49 -4.31 -5.08 7.78
N LEU A 50 -3.12 -4.64 7.36
CA LEU A 50 -2.38 -5.29 6.28
C LEU A 50 -1.94 -6.70 6.65
N LEU A 51 -1.42 -6.91 7.86
CA LEU A 51 -1.07 -8.25 8.34
C LEU A 51 -2.30 -9.17 8.38
N ARG A 52 -3.45 -8.69 8.86
CA ARG A 52 -4.71 -9.45 8.83
C ARG A 52 -5.12 -9.80 7.39
N PHE A 53 -5.00 -8.86 6.46
CA PHE A 53 -5.29 -9.09 5.05
C PHE A 53 -4.37 -10.18 4.46
N PHE A 54 -3.06 -10.09 4.66
CA PHE A 54 -2.08 -11.04 4.13
C PHE A 54 -2.07 -12.41 4.84
N ASN A 55 -2.64 -12.51 6.03
CA ASN A 55 -2.85 -13.77 6.73
C ASN A 55 -4.14 -14.47 6.28
N ARG A 56 -5.14 -13.70 5.82
CA ARG A 56 -6.42 -14.22 5.31
C ARG A 56 -6.40 -14.50 3.80
N THR A 57 -5.34 -14.12 3.11
CA THR A 57 -5.21 -14.27 1.66
C THR A 57 -3.88 -14.93 1.29
N SER A 58 -3.84 -15.64 0.17
CA SER A 58 -2.61 -16.16 -0.43
C SER A 58 -1.90 -15.14 -1.33
N LYS A 59 -2.29 -13.86 -1.24
CA LYS A 59 -1.76 -12.78 -2.08
C LYS A 59 -0.40 -12.34 -1.57
N LYS A 60 0.47 -11.94 -2.52
CA LYS A 60 1.83 -11.47 -2.24
C LYS A 60 1.94 -9.95 -2.16
N SER A 61 0.98 -9.23 -2.73
CA SER A 61 0.89 -7.77 -2.66
C SER A 61 -0.55 -7.29 -2.42
N ALA A 62 -0.66 -6.05 -1.94
CA ALA A 62 -1.90 -5.32 -1.72
C ALA A 62 -1.75 -3.91 -2.28
N LEU A 63 -2.82 -3.38 -2.86
CA LEU A 63 -2.86 -1.99 -3.29
C LEU A 63 -3.50 -1.16 -2.17
N VAL A 64 -2.85 -0.07 -1.79
CA VAL A 64 -3.29 0.79 -0.69
C VAL A 64 -3.37 2.21 -1.19
N SER A 65 -4.55 2.79 -1.03
CA SER A 65 -4.77 4.18 -1.36
C SER A 65 -4.52 5.04 -0.13
N ILE A 66 -3.66 6.04 -0.25
CA ILE A 66 -3.44 7.05 0.79
C ILE A 66 -3.91 8.40 0.26
N GLU A 67 -4.84 9.01 1.00
CA GLU A 67 -5.40 10.32 0.70
C GLU A 67 -5.13 11.29 1.85
N ARG A 68 -4.73 12.52 1.53
CA ARG A 68 -4.67 13.60 2.53
C ARG A 68 -5.95 14.43 2.51
N THR A 69 -6.81 14.22 3.51
CA THR A 69 -8.09 14.92 3.62
C THR A 69 -7.98 16.28 4.31
N SER A 70 -6.95 16.50 5.13
CA SER A 70 -6.70 17.81 5.77
C SER A 70 -5.21 18.12 5.96
N LYS A 71 -4.88 19.33 6.44
CA LYS A 71 -3.49 19.70 6.74
C LYS A 71 -2.82 18.73 7.73
N SER A 72 -3.58 18.12 8.64
CA SER A 72 -3.10 17.23 9.69
C SER A 72 -3.64 15.80 9.61
N LYS A 73 -4.58 15.51 8.69
CA LYS A 73 -5.27 14.23 8.62
C LYS A 73 -5.00 13.52 7.29
N TYR A 74 -4.51 12.30 7.41
CA TYR A 74 -4.41 11.33 6.32
C TYR A 74 -5.49 10.27 6.53
N ILE A 75 -6.15 9.86 5.45
CA ILE A 75 -7.00 8.69 5.40
C ILE A 75 -6.26 7.65 4.58
N ILE A 76 -6.10 6.47 5.16
CA ILE A 76 -5.50 5.34 4.49
C ILE A 76 -6.62 4.34 4.27
N SER A 77 -6.89 4.05 3.00
CA SER A 77 -7.94 3.14 2.58
C SER A 77 -7.28 1.95 1.89
N PRO A 78 -7.31 0.75 2.49
CA PRO A 78 -6.85 -0.44 1.80
C PRO A 78 -7.80 -0.71 0.63
N THR A 79 -7.29 -0.60 -0.59
CA THR A 79 -8.06 -0.91 -1.79
C THR A 79 -7.58 -2.28 -2.26
N ILE A 80 -8.25 -3.35 -1.81
CA ILE A 80 -7.89 -4.71 -2.22
C ILE A 80 -8.10 -4.86 -3.73
N VAL A 81 -7.02 -4.68 -4.50
CA VAL A 81 -7.04 -4.96 -5.93
C VAL A 81 -6.63 -6.42 -6.10
N VAL A 82 -7.61 -7.25 -6.44
CA VAL A 82 -7.35 -8.59 -6.95
C VAL A 82 -6.65 -8.42 -8.29
N VAL A 83 -5.32 -8.53 -8.30
CA VAL A 83 -4.58 -8.65 -9.55
C VAL A 83 -5.02 -9.99 -10.18
N ASN A 84 -5.95 -9.91 -11.13
CA ASN A 84 -6.19 -11.01 -12.04
C ASN A 84 -4.88 -11.20 -12.81
N LYS A 85 -4.14 -12.26 -12.48
CA LYS A 85 -3.10 -12.73 -13.38
C LYS A 85 -3.77 -12.94 -14.75
N PRO A 86 -3.26 -12.37 -15.85
CA PRO A 86 -3.73 -12.79 -17.15
C PRO A 86 -3.57 -14.31 -17.21
N ARG A 87 -4.65 -14.99 -17.58
CA ARG A 87 -4.69 -16.44 -17.76
C ARG A 87 -3.54 -16.79 -18.70
N GLN A 88 -2.48 -17.40 -18.19
CA GLN A 88 -1.51 -18.07 -19.05
C GLN A 88 -2.27 -19.27 -19.61
N THR A 89 -2.86 -19.07 -20.78
CA THR A 89 -3.41 -20.16 -21.58
C THR A 89 -2.22 -21.04 -21.98
N PRO A 90 -2.29 -22.36 -21.74
CA PRO A 90 -1.30 -23.31 -22.22
C PRO A 90 -1.26 -23.36 -23.75
#